data_AF-A0A7L2X147-F1
#
_entry.id   AF-A0A7L2X147-F1
#
_cell.length_a   1.000
_cell.length_b   1.000
_cell.length_c   1.000
_cell.angle_alpha   90.00
_cell.angle_beta   90.00
_cell.angle_gamma   90.00
#
_symmetry.space_group_name_H-M   'P 1'
#
loop_
_entity.id
_entity.type
_entity.pdbx_description
1 polymer ?
#
loop_
_entity_poly.entity_id
_entity_poly.type
_entity_poly.pdbx_seq_one_letter_code
_entity_poly.pdbx_strand_id
1 'polypeptide(L)'
;DKTRVPLGEKNGYINASYITMKVGEEEHFYIITQGPLPSTMADFWQMVWESESDVIAMMTKEVELGQVKCHQYWPEPPHDAIDLANFHLRLDNYQIEEYFIIRIVEMINK
;
A
#
# COMPACT_ATOMS: atom_id res chain seq x y z
N ASP A 1 17.46 5.21 7.69
CA ASP A 1 16.98 5.66 9.01
C ASP A 1 16.40 7.06 9.04
N LYS A 2 17.13 8.11 8.65
CA LYS A 2 16.66 9.51 8.80
C LYS A 2 15.29 9.82 8.17
N THR A 3 14.96 9.17 7.07
CA THR A 3 13.69 9.36 6.33
C THR A 3 12.79 8.13 6.40
N ARG A 4 13.13 7.14 7.24
CA ARG A 4 12.36 5.91 7.35
C ARG A 4 10.96 6.21 7.89
N VAL A 5 9.96 5.50 7.37
CA VAL A 5 8.61 5.53 7.94
C VAL A 5 8.55 4.67 9.22
N PRO A 6 8.19 5.25 10.38
CA PRO A 6 7.93 4.46 11.59
C PRO A 6 6.55 3.78 11.50
N LEU A 7 6.39 2.66 12.19
CA LEU A 7 5.12 1.93 12.23
C LEU A 7 4.59 1.80 13.67
N GLY A 8 3.40 2.32 13.93
CA GLY A 8 2.74 2.27 15.24
C GLY A 8 3.48 3.02 16.35
N GLU A 9 2.91 2.97 17.55
CA GLU A 9 3.41 3.69 18.73
C GLU A 9 4.84 3.29 19.13
N LYS A 10 5.27 2.08 18.78
CA LYS A 10 6.60 1.55 19.13
C LYS A 10 7.68 1.88 18.09
N ASN A 11 7.38 2.70 17.08
CA ASN A 11 8.29 3.02 15.97
C ASN A 11 8.87 1.77 15.28
N GLY A 12 8.00 0.79 15.02
CA GLY A 12 8.30 -0.44 14.32
C GLY A 12 8.93 -0.20 12.95
N TYR A 13 9.51 -1.25 12.39
CA TYR A 13 10.20 -1.18 11.10
C TYR A 13 9.27 -1.60 9.96
N ILE A 14 9.24 -0.77 8.92
CA ILE A 14 8.78 -1.12 7.58
C ILE A 14 9.83 -0.61 6.58
N ASN A 15 10.03 -1.34 5.48
CA ASN A 15 10.95 -0.90 4.42
C ASN A 15 10.26 0.15 3.54
N ALA A 16 10.17 1.36 4.08
CA ALA A 16 9.59 2.52 3.43
C ALA A 16 10.34 3.80 3.84
N SER A 17 10.33 4.80 2.97
CA SER A 17 10.93 6.11 3.21
C SER A 17 10.02 7.24 2.74
N TYR A 18 9.95 8.30 3.53
CA TYR A 18 9.37 9.58 3.12
C TYR A 18 10.27 10.27 2.09
N ILE A 19 9.65 10.78 1.03
CA ILE A 19 10.26 11.65 0.04
C ILE A 19 9.42 12.91 -0.11
N THR A 20 10.11 14.04 -0.17
CA THR A 20 9.51 15.32 -0.51
C THR A 20 10.17 15.82 -1.79
N MET A 21 9.35 16.16 -2.79
CA MET A 21 9.82 16.67 -4.08
C MET A 21 9.25 18.06 -4.34
N LYS A 22 10.12 19.01 -4.68
CA LYS A 22 9.70 20.34 -5.12
C LYS A 22 9.55 20.37 -6.63
N VAL A 23 8.36 20.74 -7.11
CA VAL A 23 8.03 20.87 -8.53
C VAL A 23 7.52 22.29 -8.76
N GLY A 24 8.42 23.17 -9.21
CA GLY A 24 8.13 24.60 -9.27
C GLY A 24 7.95 25.19 -7.87
N GLU A 25 6.77 25.76 -7.62
CA GLU A 25 6.38 26.32 -6.31
C GLU A 25 5.67 25.29 -5.42
N GLU A 26 5.30 24.13 -5.96
CA GLU A 26 4.60 23.08 -5.23
C GLU A 26 5.57 22.10 -4.57
N GLU A 27 5.13 21.53 -3.45
CA GLU A 27 5.85 20.49 -2.73
C GLU A 27 4.96 19.25 -2.63
N HIS A 28 5.43 18.14 -3.19
CA HIS A 28 4.73 16.86 -3.17
C HIS A 28 5.37 15.90 -2.16
N PHE A 29 4.52 15.17 -1.45
CA PHE A 29 4.92 14.21 -0.42
C PHE A 29 4.59 12.80 -0.91
N TYR A 30 5.56 11.91 -0.80
CA TYR A 30 5.43 10.51 -1.19
C TYR A 30 6.01 9.60 -0.11
N ILE A 31 5.44 8.40 -0.02
CA ILE A 31 6.08 7.26 0.62
C ILE A 31 6.53 6.33 -0.49
N ILE A 32 7.84 6.09 -0.58
CA ILE A 32 8.36 4.98 -1.40
C ILE A 32 8.54 3.76 -0.52
N THR A 33 8.09 2.60 -1.00
CA THR A 33 8.20 1.34 -0.25
C THR A 33 8.40 0.17 -1.20
N GLN A 34 8.91 -0.94 -0.65
CA GLN A 34 8.95 -2.21 -1.37
C GLN A 34 7.53 -2.75 -1.60
N GLY A 35 7.37 -3.64 -2.58
CA GLY A 35 6.18 -4.47 -2.67
C GLY A 35 6.00 -5.29 -1.38
N PRO A 36 4.80 -5.30 -0.75
CA PRO A 36 4.58 -6.07 0.47
C PRO A 36 4.94 -7.55 0.31
N LEU A 37 5.50 -8.12 1.38
CA LEU A 37 5.66 -9.56 1.54
C LEU A 37 4.39 -10.12 2.21
N PRO A 38 4.12 -11.43 2.12
CA PRO A 38 3.01 -12.04 2.87
C PRO A 38 3.04 -11.72 4.37
N SER A 39 4.25 -11.65 4.96
CA SER A 39 4.45 -11.36 6.38
C SER A 39 4.35 -9.87 6.75
N THR A 40 4.38 -8.95 5.77
CA THR A 40 4.38 -7.50 6.01
C THR A 40 3.15 -6.81 5.42
N MET A 41 2.15 -7.58 4.98
CA MET A 41 0.92 -7.02 4.41
C MET A 41 0.13 -6.20 5.45
N ALA A 42 0.03 -6.67 6.68
CA ALA A 42 -0.63 -5.93 7.76
C ALA A 42 0.12 -4.63 8.09
N ASP A 43 1.45 -4.70 8.14
CA ASP A 43 2.32 -3.54 8.36
C ASP A 43 2.17 -2.48 7.26
N PHE A 44 2.04 -2.92 6.00
CA PHE A 44 1.81 -2.02 4.87
C PHE A 44 0.49 -1.24 5.02
N TRP A 45 -0.61 -1.91 5.35
CA TRP A 45 -1.89 -1.22 5.56
C TRP A 45 -1.89 -0.35 6.81
N GLN A 46 -1.21 -0.76 7.88
CA GLN A 46 -1.02 0.10 9.04
C GLN A 46 -0.26 1.37 8.67
N MET A 47 0.78 1.29 7.84
CA MET A 47 1.48 2.46 7.32
C MET A 47 0.57 3.35 6.48
N VAL A 48 -0.25 2.78 5.59
CA VAL A 48 -1.21 3.53 4.76
C VAL A 48 -2.19 4.32 5.64
N TRP A 49 -2.73 3.68 6.67
CA TRP A 49 -3.65 4.30 7.63
C TRP A 49 -2.98 5.41 8.44
N GLU A 50 -1.83 5.14 9.07
CA GLU A 50 -1.12 6.10 9.93
C GLU A 50 -0.57 7.31 9.18
N SER A 51 -0.32 7.17 7.87
CA SER A 51 0.13 8.25 7.00
C SER A 51 -1.01 9.01 6.31
N GLU A 52 -2.27 8.63 6.55
CA GLU A 52 -3.45 9.21 5.90
C GLU A 52 -3.32 9.19 4.36
N SER A 53 -2.77 8.10 3.81
CA SER A 53 -2.57 7.96 2.36
C SER A 53 -3.81 7.39 1.67
N ASP A 54 -4.48 8.20 0.86
CA ASP A 54 -5.68 7.76 0.11
C ASP A 54 -5.36 7.08 -1.23
N VAL A 55 -4.12 7.21 -1.73
CA VAL A 55 -3.74 6.74 -3.07
C VAL A 55 -2.49 5.87 -3.01
N ILE A 56 -2.57 4.68 -3.63
CA ILE A 56 -1.47 3.75 -3.80
C ILE A 56 -1.21 3.55 -5.29
N ALA A 57 0.00 3.87 -5.74
CA ALA A 57 0.46 3.62 -7.11
C ALA A 57 1.37 2.38 -7.16
N MET A 58 0.80 1.22 -7.51
CA MET A 58 1.57 0.00 -7.70
C MET A 58 2.15 -0.07 -9.11
N MET A 59 3.48 0.05 -9.22
CA MET A 59 4.19 0.16 -10.50
C MET A 59 4.77 -1.17 -11.01
N THR A 60 4.31 -2.32 -10.49
CA THR A 60 4.80 -3.67 -10.84
C THR A 60 3.64 -4.67 -10.85
N LYS A 61 3.79 -5.81 -11.54
CA LYS A 61 2.86 -6.95 -11.44
C LYS A 61 3.20 -7.81 -10.21
N GLU A 62 2.31 -8.71 -9.77
CA GLU A 62 2.70 -9.66 -8.70
C GLU A 62 3.87 -10.55 -9.15
N VAL A 63 3.86 -10.96 -10.43
CA VAL A 63 4.86 -11.84 -11.03
C VAL A 63 5.37 -11.26 -12.34
N GLU A 64 6.69 -11.19 -12.48
CA GLU A 64 7.38 -10.75 -13.69
C GLU A 64 8.48 -11.76 -14.05
N LEU A 65 8.52 -12.22 -15.31
CA LEU A 65 9.51 -13.19 -15.78
C LEU A 65 9.61 -14.45 -14.89
N GLY A 66 8.47 -14.90 -14.34
CA GLY A 66 8.40 -16.07 -13.46
C GLY A 66 8.88 -15.82 -12.02
N GLN A 67 9.20 -14.58 -11.66
CA GLN A 67 9.62 -14.22 -10.30
C GLN A 67 8.55 -13.38 -9.61
N VAL A 68 8.25 -13.71 -8.35
CA VAL A 68 7.37 -12.91 -7.49
C VAL A 68 8.05 -11.57 -7.19
N LYS A 69 7.37 -10.47 -7.49
CA LYS A 69 7.81 -9.10 -7.21
C LYS A 69 7.05 -8.46 -6.06
N CYS A 70 5.77 -8.78 -5.93
CA CYS A 70 4.89 -8.21 -4.92
C CYS A 70 3.84 -9.24 -4.52
N HIS A 71 3.60 -9.39 -3.21
CA HIS A 71 2.42 -10.11 -2.75
C HIS A 71 1.18 -9.29 -3.07
N GLN A 72 0.06 -9.95 -3.39
CA GLN A 72 -1.23 -9.28 -3.48
C GLN A 72 -1.63 -8.82 -2.08
N TYR A 73 -1.80 -7.51 -1.90
CA TYR A 73 -2.17 -6.91 -0.61
C TYR A 73 -3.57 -6.30 -0.62
N TRP A 74 -4.38 -6.55 -1.65
CA TRP A 74 -5.74 -6.04 -1.78
C TRP A 74 -6.75 -7.20 -1.95
N PRO A 75 -8.01 -7.01 -1.54
CA PRO A 75 -9.10 -7.95 -1.82
C PRO A 75 -9.41 -8.03 -3.33
N GLU A 76 -9.74 -9.22 -3.82
CA GLU A 76 -10.10 -9.46 -5.23
C GLU A 76 -11.13 -10.60 -5.36
N PRO A 77 -12.08 -10.55 -6.32
CA PRO A 77 -13.11 -11.58 -6.45
C PRO A 77 -12.52 -13.00 -6.61
N PRO A 78 -13.15 -14.03 -6.02
CA PRO A 78 -14.43 -13.99 -5.30
C PRO A 78 -14.32 -13.60 -3.82
N HIS A 79 -13.12 -13.28 -3.32
CA HIS A 79 -12.89 -12.88 -1.93
C HIS A 79 -12.69 -11.36 -1.86
N ASP A 80 -13.82 -10.65 -1.83
CA ASP A 80 -13.91 -9.20 -1.83
C ASP A 80 -13.52 -8.55 -0.49
N ALA A 81 -13.10 -9.33 0.51
CA ALA A 81 -12.64 -8.81 1.78
C ALA A 81 -11.39 -9.53 2.33
N ILE A 82 -10.55 -8.77 3.07
CA ILE A 82 -9.40 -9.28 3.80
C ILE A 82 -9.46 -8.77 5.25
N ASP A 83 -9.40 -9.70 6.20
CA ASP A 83 -9.29 -9.39 7.62
C ASP A 83 -7.83 -9.30 8.06
N LEU A 84 -7.45 -8.12 8.55
CA LEU A 84 -6.18 -7.87 9.22
C LEU A 84 -6.40 -7.70 10.73
N ALA A 85 -5.31 -7.62 11.49
CA ALA A 85 -5.37 -7.49 12.94
C ALA A 85 -6.20 -6.28 13.40
N ASN A 86 -5.94 -5.11 12.80
CA ASN A 86 -6.57 -3.85 13.18
C ASN A 86 -7.60 -3.35 12.16
N PHE A 87 -7.64 -3.95 10.97
CA PHE A 87 -8.40 -3.41 9.84
C PHE A 87 -9.18 -4.50 9.12
N HIS A 88 -10.28 -4.10 8.50
CA HIS A 88 -11.03 -4.88 7.53
C HIS A 88 -10.97 -4.15 6.19
N LEU A 89 -10.47 -4.83 5.16
CA LEU A 89 -10.39 -4.27 3.81
C LEU A 89 -11.50 -4.86 2.97
N ARG A 90 -12.21 -4.02 2.21
CA ARG A 90 -13.24 -4.46 1.26
C ARG A 90 -12.98 -3.88 -0.12
N LEU A 91 -13.06 -4.70 -1.16
CA LEU A 91 -13.08 -4.22 -2.53
C LEU A 91 -14.48 -3.67 -2.83
N ASP A 92 -14.59 -2.36 -2.99
CA ASP A 92 -15.85 -1.72 -3.35
C ASP A 92 -16.09 -1.75 -4.86
N ASN A 93 -15.04 -1.46 -5.64
CA ASN A 93 -15.09 -1.46 -7.10
C ASN A 93 -13.72 -1.72 -7.72
N TYR A 94 -13.70 -2.19 -8.97
CA TYR A 94 -12.49 -2.19 -9.79
C TYR A 94 -12.81 -1.91 -11.27
N GLN A 95 -11.86 -1.25 -11.94
CA GLN A 95 -11.92 -0.92 -13.35
C GLN A 95 -10.63 -1.37 -14.02
N ILE A 96 -10.75 -2.08 -15.13
CA ILE A 96 -9.62 -2.50 -15.95
C ILE A 96 -9.49 -1.52 -17.09
N GLU A 97 -8.40 -0.76 -17.09
CA GLU A 97 -8.02 0.12 -18.20
C GLU A 97 -7.01 -0.58 -19.11
N GLU A 98 -6.67 0.03 -20.25
CA GLU A 98 -5.73 -0.54 -21.22
C GLU A 98 -4.36 -0.88 -20.62
N TYR A 99 -3.88 -0.07 -19.65
CA TYR A 99 -2.53 -0.16 -19.11
C TYR A 99 -2.45 -0.38 -17.60
N PHE A 100 -3.53 -0.17 -16.86
CA PHE A 100 -3.55 -0.27 -15.40
C PHE A 100 -4.94 -0.69 -14.90
N ILE A 101 -5.02 -1.02 -13.61
CA ILE A 101 -6.27 -1.38 -12.94
C ILE A 101 -6.48 -0.38 -11.82
N ILE A 102 -7.66 0.23 -11.78
CA ILE A 102 -8.10 1.06 -10.65
C ILE A 102 -8.86 0.14 -9.70
N ARG A 103 -8.52 0.17 -8.42
CA ARG A 103 -9.25 -0.53 -7.35
C ARG A 103 -9.68 0.48 -6.30
N ILE A 104 -10.94 0.46 -5.94
CA ILE A 104 -11.50 1.22 -4.82
C ILE A 104 -11.57 0.26 -3.65
N VAL A 105 -10.68 0.45 -2.70
CA VAL A 105 -10.59 -0.38 -1.49
C VAL A 105 -11.06 0.45 -0.31
N GLU A 106 -12.11 0.00 0.37
CA GLU A 106 -12.55 0.56 1.63
C GLU A 106 -11.74 -0.08 2.77
N MET A 107 -11.23 0.75 3.66
CA MET A 107 -10.49 0.34 4.85
C MET A 107 -11.27 0.73 6.11
N ILE A 108 -11.67 -0.26 6.89
CA ILE A 108 -12.48 -0.09 8.10
C ILE A 108 -11.63 -0.46 9.32
N ASN A 109 -11.48 0.46 10.27
CA ASN A 109 -10.80 0.21 11.54
C ASN A 109 -11.67 -0.63 12.48
N LYS A 110 -11.05 -1.53 13.25
CA LYS A 110 -11.72 -2.44 14.19
C LYS A 110 -11.82 -1.87 15.60
#